data_AF-A0A2R7JVB3-F1
#
_entry.id   AF-A0A2R7JVB3-F1
#
_cell.length_a   1.000
_cell.length_b   1.000
_cell.length_c   1.000
_cell.angle_alpha   90.00
_cell.angle_beta   90.00
_cell.angle_gamma   90.00
#
_symmetry.space_group_name_H-M   'P 1'
#
loop_
_entity.id
_entity.type
_entity.pdbx_description
1 polymer ?
#
loop_
_entity_poly.entity_id
_entity_poly.type
_entity_poly.pdbx_seq_one_letter_code
_entity_poly.pdbx_strand_id
1 'polypeptide(L)'
;AHRRGIANPPRRWASLWIFTLRLPWTLGADFFLRHLLDGDPASNTLSWRWVAELQTVGKTYLATADNIARYTGGRFAPQGLATSAAPLTEAPIPAAMALTAPVPFDPETPALLLVTPEDFHPETVVAPRQRFAGAIVLADRGSGGEGVRAFVAAAAQDCATRVQAHFGCPARVIAALDPASLVAAARAAQVATIVTAFVPAGHVADALRTATPALQAAEIDLVQIQRPWDTHFWPNAKKGFFAFKEQIPRILGERF
;
A
#
# COMPACT_ATOMS: atom_id res chain seq x y z
N ALA A 1 7.17 -27.87 -1.80
CA ALA A 1 7.58 -26.45 -1.69
C ALA A 1 7.47 -25.77 -3.06
N HIS A 2 6.29 -25.21 -3.38
CA HIS A 2 6.09 -24.49 -4.64
C HIS A 2 6.64 -23.06 -4.50
N ARG A 3 7.65 -22.71 -5.30
CA ARG A 3 8.14 -21.34 -5.44
C ARG A 3 6.99 -20.45 -5.97
N ARG A 4 6.35 -19.69 -5.07
CA ARG A 4 5.31 -18.69 -5.40
C ARG A 4 5.92 -17.32 -5.71
N GLY A 5 7.01 -17.30 -6.48
CA GLY A 5 7.61 -16.07 -7.00
C GLY A 5 7.47 -16.07 -8.51
N ILE A 6 6.52 -15.30 -9.03
CA ILE A 6 6.20 -15.24 -10.45
C ILE A 6 7.02 -14.09 -11.07
N ALA A 7 8.32 -14.32 -11.31
CA ALA A 7 9.15 -13.36 -12.02
C ALA A 7 8.76 -13.35 -13.52
N ASN A 8 7.85 -12.44 -13.88
CA ASN A 8 7.45 -12.06 -15.26
C ASN A 8 6.32 -12.83 -16.02
N PRO A 9 5.61 -13.83 -15.45
CA PRO A 9 4.35 -14.32 -16.02
C PRO A 9 3.05 -13.48 -15.89
N PRO A 10 2.87 -12.45 -15.02
CA PRO A 10 1.54 -11.88 -14.76
C PRO A 10 0.89 -11.25 -16.01
N ARG A 11 1.71 -10.63 -16.87
CA ARG A 11 1.23 -9.90 -18.06
C ARG A 11 0.56 -10.82 -19.09
N ARG A 12 1.05 -12.07 -19.22
CA ARG A 12 0.48 -13.05 -20.15
C ARG A 12 -0.88 -13.56 -19.68
N TRP A 13 -1.01 -13.84 -18.39
CA TRP A 13 -2.29 -14.25 -17.81
C TRP A 13 -3.30 -13.11 -17.83
N ALA A 14 -2.86 -11.87 -17.59
CA ALA A 14 -3.69 -10.69 -17.76
C ALA A 14 -4.16 -10.51 -19.22
N SER A 15 -3.29 -10.75 -20.21
CA SER A 15 -3.65 -10.70 -21.63
C SER A 15 -4.72 -11.73 -22.00
N LEU A 16 -4.56 -12.98 -21.55
CA LEU A 16 -5.56 -14.04 -21.73
C LEU A 16 -6.90 -13.63 -21.09
N TRP A 17 -6.86 -13.15 -19.85
CA TRP A 17 -8.03 -12.72 -19.10
C TRP A 17 -8.81 -11.62 -19.81
N ILE A 18 -8.12 -10.58 -20.28
CA ILE A 18 -8.75 -9.40 -20.86
C ILE A 18 -9.19 -9.67 -22.29
N PHE A 19 -8.29 -10.16 -23.16
CA PHE A 19 -8.55 -10.18 -24.60
C PHE A 19 -9.13 -11.51 -25.09
N THR A 20 -8.69 -12.63 -24.51
CA THR A 20 -9.19 -13.96 -24.91
C THR A 20 -10.49 -14.30 -24.20
N LEU A 21 -10.54 -14.13 -22.87
CA LEU A 21 -11.73 -14.44 -22.07
C LEU A 21 -12.73 -13.28 -22.00
N ARG A 22 -12.35 -12.07 -22.42
CA ARG A 22 -13.20 -10.86 -22.39
C ARG A 22 -13.74 -10.53 -20.99
N LEU A 23 -12.93 -10.79 -19.96
CA LEU A 23 -13.29 -10.51 -18.57
C LEU A 23 -12.78 -9.13 -18.12
N PRO A 24 -13.48 -8.47 -17.18
CA PRO A 24 -13.03 -7.19 -16.63
C PRO A 24 -11.62 -7.30 -16.03
N TRP A 25 -10.73 -6.38 -16.41
CA TRP A 25 -9.35 -6.38 -15.95
C TRP A 25 -9.23 -6.17 -14.44
N THR A 26 -10.12 -5.39 -13.84
CA THR A 26 -10.14 -5.10 -12.39
C THR A 26 -10.37 -6.37 -11.56
N LEU A 27 -11.25 -7.26 -12.02
CA LEU A 27 -11.48 -8.56 -11.38
C LEU A 27 -10.27 -9.47 -11.47
N GLY A 28 -9.55 -9.43 -12.59
CA GLY A 28 -8.30 -10.17 -12.76
C GLY A 28 -7.20 -9.64 -11.85
N ALA A 29 -7.07 -8.31 -11.72
CA ALA A 29 -6.13 -7.67 -10.81
C ALA A 29 -6.39 -8.07 -9.35
N ASP A 30 -7.64 -7.98 -8.90
CA ASP A 30 -8.01 -8.37 -7.54
C ASP A 30 -7.86 -9.89 -7.31
N PHE A 31 -8.18 -10.73 -8.30
CA PHE A 31 -7.91 -12.16 -8.24
C PHE A 31 -6.40 -12.42 -8.04
N PHE A 32 -5.53 -11.77 -8.81
CA PHE A 32 -4.08 -11.95 -8.68
C PHE A 32 -3.56 -11.51 -7.32
N LEU A 33 -4.02 -10.36 -6.82
CA LEU A 33 -3.62 -9.83 -5.52
C LEU A 33 -3.97 -10.80 -4.38
N ARG A 34 -5.08 -11.53 -4.49
CA ARG A 34 -5.49 -12.56 -3.52
C ARG A 34 -4.62 -13.83 -3.56
N HIS A 35 -3.85 -14.07 -4.62
CA HIS A 35 -3.10 -15.32 -4.80
C HIS A 35 -1.58 -15.15 -4.81
N LEU A 36 -1.07 -13.94 -5.03
CA LEU A 36 0.35 -13.63 -4.96
C LEU A 36 0.78 -13.36 -3.51
N LEU A 37 1.85 -14.02 -3.07
CA LEU A 37 2.44 -13.74 -1.75
C LEU A 37 3.18 -12.40 -1.73
N ASP A 38 3.76 -12.03 -2.86
CA ASP A 38 4.47 -10.78 -3.14
C ASP A 38 3.58 -9.74 -3.83
N GLY A 39 2.25 -9.92 -3.76
CA GLY A 39 1.28 -9.02 -4.36
C GLY A 39 1.33 -7.63 -3.72
N ASP A 40 1.74 -6.63 -4.50
CA ASP A 40 1.67 -5.22 -4.15
C ASP A 40 0.49 -4.56 -4.90
N PRO A 41 -0.46 -3.91 -4.21
CA PRO A 41 -1.64 -3.31 -4.85
C PRO A 41 -1.28 -2.34 -5.98
N ALA A 42 -0.25 -1.49 -5.80
CA ALA A 42 0.15 -0.51 -6.81
C ALA A 42 0.76 -1.19 -8.05
N SER A 43 1.77 -2.03 -7.86
CA SER A 43 2.49 -2.73 -8.93
C SER A 43 1.58 -3.69 -9.69
N ASN A 44 0.70 -4.41 -8.99
CA ASN A 44 -0.28 -5.29 -9.59
C ASN A 44 -1.28 -4.49 -10.44
N THR A 45 -1.93 -3.47 -9.87
CA THR A 45 -2.93 -2.66 -10.57
C THR A 45 -2.34 -1.97 -11.80
N LEU A 46 -1.17 -1.35 -11.68
CA LEU A 46 -0.49 -0.71 -12.81
C LEU A 46 -0.07 -1.71 -13.90
N SER A 47 0.36 -2.91 -13.51
CA SER A 47 0.69 -3.96 -14.49
C SER A 47 -0.53 -4.40 -15.29
N TRP A 48 -1.69 -4.56 -14.64
CA TRP A 48 -2.95 -4.90 -15.31
C TRP A 48 -3.44 -3.78 -16.22
N ARG A 49 -3.42 -2.53 -15.76
CA ARG A 49 -3.77 -1.34 -16.57
C ARG A 49 -2.90 -1.20 -17.80
N TRP A 50 -1.63 -1.52 -17.68
CA TRP A 50 -0.71 -1.46 -18.81
C TRP A 50 -1.00 -2.54 -19.86
N VAL A 51 -1.35 -3.77 -19.43
CA VAL A 51 -1.78 -4.84 -20.36
C VAL A 51 -3.12 -4.52 -21.00
N ALA A 52 -4.02 -3.86 -20.27
CA ALA A 52 -5.29 -3.33 -20.76
C ALA A 52 -5.13 -2.13 -21.73
N GLU A 53 -3.90 -1.73 -22.06
CA GLU A 53 -3.56 -0.57 -22.90
C GLU A 53 -4.00 0.80 -22.34
N LEU A 54 -4.43 0.83 -21.07
CA LEU A 54 -4.97 2.03 -20.43
C LEU A 54 -3.88 3.05 -20.04
N GLN A 55 -2.64 2.57 -19.83
CA GLN A 55 -1.52 3.43 -19.46
C GLN A 55 -0.66 3.88 -20.65
N THR A 56 -0.61 3.10 -21.72
CA THR A 56 0.05 3.48 -22.97
C THR A 56 -0.77 2.93 -24.13
N VAL A 57 -1.63 3.80 -24.66
CA VAL A 57 -2.54 3.45 -25.77
C VAL A 57 -1.73 2.96 -26.97
N GLY A 58 -2.17 1.84 -27.57
CA GLY A 58 -1.55 1.25 -28.75
C GLY A 58 -0.35 0.33 -28.49
N LYS A 59 0.00 0.08 -27.22
CA LYS A 59 0.96 -0.98 -26.86
C LYS A 59 0.24 -2.28 -26.51
N THR A 60 -0.08 -3.05 -27.54
CA THR A 60 -0.82 -4.30 -27.39
C THR A 60 0.03 -5.45 -26.86
N TYR A 61 -0.50 -6.12 -25.83
CA TYR A 61 0.04 -7.37 -25.30
C TYR A 61 -0.92 -8.51 -25.59
N LEU A 62 -0.74 -9.20 -26.71
CA LEU A 62 -1.42 -10.47 -27.00
C LEU A 62 -0.55 -11.65 -26.59
N ALA A 63 -1.12 -12.56 -25.81
CA ALA A 63 -0.50 -13.84 -25.54
C ALA A 63 -0.53 -14.70 -26.82
N THR A 64 0.61 -15.30 -27.18
CA THR A 64 0.71 -16.25 -28.29
C THR A 64 0.95 -17.66 -27.75
N ALA A 65 0.53 -18.67 -28.51
CA ALA A 65 0.72 -20.07 -28.12
C ALA A 65 2.21 -20.38 -27.89
N ASP A 66 3.09 -19.90 -28.78
CA ASP A 66 4.55 -20.05 -28.64
C ASP A 66 5.09 -19.41 -27.37
N ASN A 67 4.60 -18.21 -27.02
CA ASN A 67 5.02 -17.53 -25.79
C ASN A 67 4.53 -18.30 -24.56
N ILE A 68 3.34 -18.88 -24.58
CA ILE A 68 2.82 -19.68 -23.47
C ILE A 68 3.62 -20.98 -23.35
N ALA A 69 3.83 -21.69 -24.46
CA ALA A 69 4.60 -22.93 -24.50
C ALA A 69 6.02 -22.70 -23.98
N ARG A 70 6.73 -21.69 -24.50
CA ARG A 70 8.09 -21.35 -24.08
C ARG A 70 8.21 -21.11 -22.57
N TYR A 71 7.30 -20.34 -21.99
CA TYR A 71 7.38 -19.93 -20.58
C TYR A 71 6.68 -20.89 -19.61
N THR A 72 6.06 -21.95 -20.12
CA THR A 72 5.50 -23.04 -19.32
C THR A 72 6.29 -24.33 -19.48
N GLY A 73 7.44 -24.29 -20.17
CA GLY A 73 8.26 -25.48 -20.44
C GLY A 73 7.54 -26.50 -21.32
N GLY A 74 6.69 -26.04 -22.25
CA GLY A 74 5.87 -26.86 -23.12
C GLY A 74 4.61 -27.44 -22.47
N ARG A 75 4.37 -27.17 -21.18
CA ARG A 75 3.22 -27.73 -20.46
C ARG A 75 1.87 -27.28 -21.00
N PHE A 76 1.80 -26.07 -21.56
CA PHE A 76 0.57 -25.51 -22.09
C PHE A 76 0.78 -24.97 -23.51
N ALA A 77 -0.11 -25.37 -24.43
CA ALA A 77 -0.16 -24.90 -25.82
C ALA A 77 -1.63 -24.61 -26.21
N PRO A 78 -2.22 -23.52 -25.68
CA PRO A 78 -3.64 -23.25 -25.87
C PRO A 78 -3.99 -22.84 -27.30
N GLN A 79 -5.18 -23.23 -27.74
CA GLN A 79 -5.80 -22.80 -28.99
C GLN A 79 -6.89 -21.76 -28.71
N GLY A 80 -7.35 -21.04 -29.75
CA GLY A 80 -8.42 -20.05 -29.62
C GLY A 80 -8.01 -18.76 -28.91
N LEU A 81 -6.72 -18.42 -28.94
CA LEU A 81 -6.21 -17.16 -28.39
C LEU A 81 -6.72 -15.96 -29.20
N ALA A 82 -6.93 -14.84 -28.52
CA ALA A 82 -7.28 -13.59 -29.19
C ALA A 82 -6.21 -13.17 -30.21
N THR A 83 -6.65 -12.83 -31.42
CA THR A 83 -5.80 -12.33 -32.51
C THR A 83 -5.79 -10.80 -32.60
N SER A 84 -6.66 -10.13 -31.85
CA SER A 84 -6.73 -8.68 -31.73
C SER A 84 -7.08 -8.26 -30.30
N ALA A 85 -6.64 -7.07 -29.92
CA ALA A 85 -6.99 -6.43 -28.66
C ALA A 85 -7.86 -5.21 -28.96
N ALA A 86 -9.13 -5.24 -28.53
CA ALA A 86 -9.95 -4.05 -28.60
C ALA A 86 -9.46 -3.05 -27.53
N PRO A 87 -9.25 -1.77 -27.89
CA PRO A 87 -8.78 -0.78 -26.93
C PRO A 87 -9.84 -0.57 -25.85
N LEU A 88 -9.41 -0.62 -24.59
CA LEU A 88 -10.22 -0.21 -23.45
C LEU A 88 -10.05 1.30 -23.24
N THR A 89 -11.11 1.95 -22.75
CA THR A 89 -11.10 3.38 -22.44
C THR A 89 -11.57 3.62 -21.02
N GLU A 90 -11.01 4.64 -20.38
CA GLU A 90 -11.39 5.07 -19.04
C GLU A 90 -11.11 6.57 -18.88
N ALA A 91 -11.54 7.14 -17.75
CA ALA A 91 -11.22 8.51 -17.41
C ALA A 91 -9.70 8.72 -17.29
N PRO A 92 -9.18 9.90 -17.68
CA PRO A 92 -7.76 10.20 -17.54
C PRO A 92 -7.25 9.97 -16.12
N ILE A 93 -6.01 9.52 -15.99
CA ILE A 93 -5.36 9.38 -14.68
C ILE A 93 -5.25 10.77 -14.06
N PRO A 94 -5.68 10.95 -12.79
CA PRO A 94 -5.48 12.21 -12.08
C PRO A 94 -4.01 12.63 -12.06
N ALA A 95 -3.77 13.94 -11.91
CA ALA A 95 -2.41 14.44 -11.71
C ALA A 95 -1.79 13.86 -10.43
N ALA A 96 -0.46 13.76 -10.41
CA ALA A 96 0.26 13.33 -9.22
C ALA A 96 -0.11 14.22 -8.01
N MET A 97 -0.44 13.59 -6.89
CA MET A 97 -0.80 14.30 -5.67
C MET A 97 0.44 14.96 -5.06
N ALA A 98 0.31 16.24 -4.69
CA ALA A 98 1.30 16.91 -3.88
C ALA A 98 1.31 16.29 -2.47
N LEU A 99 2.49 16.24 -1.85
CA LEU A 99 2.60 15.90 -0.44
C LEU A 99 1.91 17.00 0.37
N THR A 100 0.95 16.62 1.21
CA THR A 100 0.28 17.57 2.11
C THR A 100 1.30 18.12 3.10
N ALA A 101 1.24 19.42 3.42
CA ALA A 101 2.10 19.96 4.46
C ALA A 101 1.82 19.26 5.80
N PRO A 102 2.84 18.85 6.58
CA PRO A 102 2.62 18.27 7.88
C PRO A 102 1.93 19.28 8.80
N VAL A 103 0.97 18.81 9.58
CA VAL A 103 0.33 19.62 10.62
C VAL A 103 1.31 19.73 11.79
N PRO A 104 1.60 20.93 12.31
CA PRO A 104 2.44 21.08 13.50
C PRO A 104 1.86 20.28 14.66
N PHE A 105 2.71 19.48 15.29
CA PHE A 105 2.36 18.69 16.46
C PHE A 105 3.48 18.80 17.48
N ASP A 106 3.13 19.16 18.71
CA ASP A 106 4.08 19.26 19.81
C ASP A 106 4.42 17.84 20.31
N PRO A 107 5.69 17.40 20.18
CA PRO A 107 6.06 16.06 20.60
C PRO A 107 5.88 15.77 22.09
N GLU A 108 5.80 16.81 22.94
CA GLU A 108 5.55 16.60 24.37
C GLU A 108 4.08 16.30 24.68
N THR A 109 3.16 16.50 23.72
CA THR A 109 1.74 16.16 23.88
C THR A 109 1.57 14.64 23.93
N PRO A 110 1.03 14.06 25.02
CA PRO A 110 0.75 12.64 25.10
C PRO A 110 -0.25 12.21 24.03
N ALA A 111 0.08 11.16 23.29
CA ALA A 111 -0.76 10.65 22.19
C ALA A 111 -0.96 9.14 22.26
N LEU A 112 -1.91 8.66 21.48
CA LEU A 112 -2.02 7.25 21.12
C LEU A 112 -1.27 7.03 19.82
N LEU A 113 -0.35 6.07 19.77
CA LEU A 113 0.30 5.67 18.53
C LEU A 113 -0.60 4.73 17.73
N LEU A 114 -0.86 5.05 16.47
CA LEU A 114 -1.46 4.14 15.51
C LEU A 114 -0.39 3.73 14.49
N VAL A 115 -0.07 2.44 14.45
CA VAL A 115 0.85 1.85 13.47
C VAL A 115 0.04 1.10 12.43
N THR A 116 0.36 1.28 11.15
CA THR A 116 -0.38 0.69 10.03
C THR A 116 0.51 -0.27 9.22
N PRO A 117 -0.06 -1.20 8.45
CA PRO A 117 0.74 -2.12 7.62
C PRO A 117 1.55 -1.47 6.50
N GLU A 118 1.35 -0.18 6.23
CA GLU A 118 2.18 0.58 5.30
C GLU A 118 3.62 0.74 5.83
N ASP A 119 3.77 0.85 7.16
CA ASP A 119 5.07 1.00 7.82
C ASP A 119 5.00 0.45 9.26
N PHE A 120 5.52 -0.77 9.45
CA PHE A 120 5.68 -1.39 10.78
C PHE A 120 6.95 -0.95 11.53
N HIS A 121 7.57 0.15 11.13
CA HIS A 121 8.76 0.72 11.78
C HIS A 121 8.50 2.14 12.31
N PRO A 122 7.61 2.30 13.32
CA PRO A 122 7.29 3.61 13.88
C PRO A 122 8.49 4.30 14.58
N GLU A 123 9.52 3.55 14.97
CA GLU A 123 10.69 4.02 15.73
C GLU A 123 11.50 5.09 14.99
N THR A 124 11.36 5.19 13.67
CA THR A 124 12.12 6.13 12.84
C THR A 124 11.27 7.24 12.22
N VAL A 125 9.95 7.24 12.43
CA VAL A 125 9.06 8.32 11.93
C VAL A 125 8.72 9.34 13.02
N VAL A 126 8.61 8.89 14.26
CA VAL A 126 8.21 9.76 15.39
C VAL A 126 9.43 10.46 15.99
N ALA A 127 9.22 11.64 16.58
CA ALA A 127 10.29 12.36 17.26
C ALA A 127 10.77 11.56 18.50
N PRO A 128 12.08 11.57 18.83
CA PRO A 128 12.59 10.84 20.00
C PRO A 128 11.98 11.26 21.34
N ARG A 129 11.43 12.48 21.43
CA ARG A 129 10.78 13.01 22.63
C ARG A 129 9.29 12.67 22.73
N GLN A 130 8.73 12.07 21.68
CA GLN A 130 7.30 11.78 21.62
C GLN A 130 6.87 10.84 22.75
N ARG A 131 5.85 11.25 23.52
CA ARG A 131 5.26 10.42 24.56
C ARG A 131 4.01 9.72 24.05
N PHE A 132 3.94 8.41 24.26
CA PHE A 132 2.77 7.60 23.94
C PHE A 132 2.17 7.00 25.20
N ALA A 133 0.88 7.24 25.42
CA ALA A 133 0.10 6.62 26.50
C ALA A 133 -0.30 5.18 26.16
N GLY A 134 -0.28 4.83 24.88
CA GLY A 134 -0.52 3.49 24.37
C GLY A 134 -0.34 3.43 22.86
N ALA A 135 -0.42 2.23 22.31
CA ALA A 135 -0.30 1.99 20.88
C ALA A 135 -1.33 0.97 20.36
N ILE A 136 -1.75 1.18 19.12
CA ILE A 136 -2.57 0.28 18.32
C ILE A 136 -1.78 -0.09 17.08
N VAL A 137 -1.62 -1.38 16.82
CA VAL A 137 -0.99 -1.88 15.60
C VAL A 137 -2.06 -2.56 14.74
N LEU A 138 -2.33 -1.99 13.57
CA LEU A 138 -3.29 -2.52 12.63
C LEU A 138 -2.66 -3.67 11.83
N ALA A 139 -3.34 -4.82 11.77
CA ALA A 139 -2.95 -5.99 10.97
C ALA A 139 -3.74 -6.13 9.66
N ASP A 140 -4.57 -5.14 9.31
CA ASP A 140 -5.38 -5.13 8.08
C ASP A 140 -4.67 -4.42 6.92
N ARG A 141 -4.29 -5.20 5.91
CA ARG A 141 -3.73 -4.68 4.65
C ARG A 141 -4.70 -4.71 3.47
N GLY A 142 -5.98 -4.96 3.71
CA GLY A 142 -6.99 -5.14 2.67
C GLY A 142 -6.88 -6.50 1.96
N SER A 143 -7.02 -6.49 0.64
CA SER A 143 -7.03 -7.72 -0.18
C SER A 143 -5.71 -8.50 -0.09
N GLY A 144 -5.82 -9.81 0.10
CA GLY A 144 -4.67 -10.72 0.11
C GLY A 144 -5.09 -12.16 0.41
N GLY A 145 -4.22 -13.11 0.08
CA GLY A 145 -4.42 -14.52 0.42
C GLY A 145 -4.16 -14.84 1.90
N GLU A 146 -4.47 -16.06 2.33
CA GLU A 146 -4.27 -16.50 3.71
C GLU A 146 -2.82 -16.35 4.18
N GLY A 147 -1.85 -16.74 3.35
CA GLY A 147 -0.42 -16.60 3.69
C GLY A 147 0.02 -15.14 3.87
N VAL A 148 -0.56 -14.22 3.10
CA VAL A 148 -0.29 -12.78 3.22
C VAL A 148 -0.89 -12.24 4.51
N ARG A 149 -2.14 -12.60 4.84
CA ARG A 149 -2.79 -12.22 6.11
C ARG A 149 -2.02 -12.74 7.33
N ALA A 150 -1.57 -13.99 7.29
CA ALA A 150 -0.77 -14.60 8.35
C ALA A 150 0.57 -13.87 8.53
N PHE A 151 1.26 -13.55 7.44
CA PHE A 151 2.51 -12.78 7.50
C PHE A 151 2.31 -11.41 8.15
N VAL A 152 1.24 -10.69 7.79
CA VAL A 152 0.97 -9.34 8.30
C VAL A 152 0.56 -9.36 9.76
N ALA A 153 -0.25 -10.35 10.17
CA ALA A 153 -0.58 -10.55 11.58
C ALA A 153 0.68 -10.83 12.43
N ALA A 154 1.60 -11.66 11.92
CA ALA A 154 2.87 -11.92 12.59
C ALA A 154 3.75 -10.66 12.65
N ALA A 155 3.86 -9.91 11.55
CA ALA A 155 4.60 -8.65 11.51
C ALA A 155 4.00 -7.57 12.43
N ALA A 156 2.68 -7.51 12.55
CA ALA A 156 1.98 -6.63 13.48
C ALA A 156 2.26 -7.01 14.94
N GLN A 157 2.30 -8.30 15.26
CA GLN A 157 2.61 -8.77 16.62
C GLN A 157 4.07 -8.49 17.01
N ASP A 158 4.99 -8.70 16.07
CA ASP A 158 6.40 -8.35 16.20
C ASP A 158 6.59 -6.83 16.36
N CYS A 159 5.89 -6.03 15.56
CA CYS A 159 5.84 -4.56 15.70
C CYS A 159 5.31 -4.13 17.07
N ALA A 160 4.21 -4.71 17.56
CA ALA A 160 3.67 -4.39 18.88
C ALA A 160 4.68 -4.66 20.01
N THR A 161 5.45 -5.75 19.90
CA THR A 161 6.51 -6.10 20.85
C THR A 161 7.64 -5.06 20.84
N ARG A 162 8.09 -4.64 19.64
CA ARG A 162 9.09 -3.57 19.52
C ARG A 162 8.60 -2.24 20.04
N VAL A 163 7.36 -1.86 19.74
CA VAL A 163 6.74 -0.63 20.22
C VAL A 163 6.70 -0.60 21.75
N GLN A 164 6.29 -1.70 22.39
CA GLN A 164 6.33 -1.81 23.86
C GLN A 164 7.75 -1.63 24.40
N ALA A 165 8.74 -2.28 23.80
CA ALA A 165 10.13 -2.21 24.24
C ALA A 165 10.76 -0.82 24.02
N HIS A 166 10.43 -0.16 22.90
CA HIS A 166 11.05 1.11 22.51
C HIS A 166 10.38 2.32 23.16
N PHE A 167 9.04 2.36 23.20
CA PHE A 167 8.28 3.50 23.71
C PHE A 167 7.79 3.33 25.15
N GLY A 168 7.92 2.13 25.73
CA GLY A 168 7.52 1.87 27.11
C GLY A 168 6.01 1.97 27.36
N CYS A 169 5.18 1.83 26.33
CA CYS A 169 3.73 1.95 26.42
C CYS A 169 3.01 0.64 26.04
N PRO A 170 1.78 0.38 26.53
CA PRO A 170 1.02 -0.79 26.12
C PRO A 170 0.67 -0.73 24.62
N ALA A 171 1.03 -1.77 23.87
CA ALA A 171 0.62 -1.95 22.48
C ALA A 171 -0.40 -3.10 22.35
N ARG A 172 -1.42 -2.91 21.51
CA ARG A 172 -2.37 -3.97 21.13
C ARG A 172 -2.50 -4.08 19.62
N VAL A 173 -2.66 -5.30 19.12
CA VAL A 173 -2.93 -5.55 17.70
C VAL A 173 -4.44 -5.55 17.45
N ILE A 174 -4.88 -4.93 16.35
CA ILE A 174 -6.26 -4.98 15.88
C ILE A 174 -6.34 -5.52 14.45
N ALA A 175 -7.40 -6.27 14.16
CA ALA A 175 -7.59 -6.92 12.86
C ALA A 175 -8.27 -6.02 11.82
N ALA A 176 -8.87 -4.91 12.22
CA ALA A 176 -9.55 -3.95 11.35
C ALA A 176 -9.58 -2.57 12.04
N LEU A 177 -9.56 -1.51 11.25
CA LEU A 177 -9.66 -0.14 11.76
C LEU A 177 -11.13 0.22 11.96
N ASP A 178 -11.55 0.26 13.23
CA ASP A 178 -12.89 0.64 13.64
C ASP A 178 -12.85 2.00 14.37
N PRO A 179 -13.57 3.04 13.90
CA PRO A 179 -13.55 4.36 14.52
C PRO A 179 -13.96 4.34 16.00
N ALA A 180 -14.96 3.54 16.38
CA ALA A 180 -15.41 3.46 17.77
C ALA A 180 -14.30 2.88 18.68
N SER A 181 -13.59 1.87 18.21
CA SER A 181 -12.45 1.27 18.90
C SER A 181 -11.25 2.22 19.05
N LEU A 182 -11.04 3.13 18.08
CA LEU A 182 -10.02 4.17 18.18
C LEU A 182 -10.39 5.21 19.23
N VAL A 183 -11.64 5.70 19.22
CA VAL A 183 -12.15 6.63 20.23
C VAL A 183 -12.06 6.02 21.63
N ALA A 184 -12.52 4.79 21.81
CA ALA A 184 -12.47 4.10 23.10
C ALA A 184 -11.03 3.97 23.62
N ALA A 185 -10.07 3.65 22.75
CA ALA A 185 -8.67 3.55 23.14
C ALA A 185 -8.03 4.88 23.50
N ALA A 186 -8.32 5.95 22.74
CA ALA A 186 -7.84 7.29 23.07
C ALA A 186 -8.40 7.77 24.42
N ARG A 187 -9.70 7.53 24.68
CA ARG A 187 -10.35 7.85 25.96
C ARG A 187 -9.77 7.04 27.12
N ALA A 188 -9.56 5.74 26.94
CA ALA A 188 -8.95 4.87 27.94
C ALA A 188 -7.50 5.28 28.27
N ALA A 189 -6.75 5.75 27.26
CA ALA A 189 -5.41 6.28 27.43
C ALA A 189 -5.38 7.75 27.90
N GLN A 190 -6.56 8.39 28.06
CA GLN A 190 -6.72 9.79 28.48
C GLN A 190 -5.98 10.79 27.56
N VAL A 191 -5.99 10.54 26.25
CA VAL A 191 -5.36 11.41 25.24
C VAL A 191 -6.39 11.93 24.25
N ALA A 192 -6.13 13.13 23.71
CA ALA A 192 -6.94 13.77 22.68
C ALA A 192 -6.28 13.72 21.29
N THR A 193 -5.16 12.99 21.14
CA THR A 193 -4.42 12.92 19.88
C THR A 193 -4.05 11.50 19.55
N ILE A 194 -4.28 11.11 18.30
CA ILE A 194 -3.78 9.88 17.67
C ILE A 194 -2.72 10.28 16.66
N VAL A 195 -1.55 9.67 16.76
CA VAL A 195 -0.41 9.90 15.86
C VAL A 195 -0.20 8.67 15.00
N THR A 196 -0.05 8.84 13.69
CA THR A 196 0.31 7.77 12.74
C THR A 196 1.34 8.29 11.73
N ALA A 197 2.09 7.39 11.10
CA ALA A 197 2.82 7.71 9.89
C ALA A 197 1.85 8.19 8.78
N PHE A 198 2.32 9.05 7.90
CA PHE A 198 1.53 9.56 6.77
C PHE A 198 1.12 8.45 5.80
N VAL A 199 -0.19 8.32 5.57
CA VAL A 199 -0.79 7.31 4.69
C VAL A 199 -1.39 8.02 3.46
N PRO A 200 -0.71 8.01 2.30
CA PRO A 200 -1.10 8.85 1.16
C PRO A 200 -2.32 8.34 0.39
N ALA A 201 -2.44 7.02 0.22
CA ALA A 201 -3.47 6.40 -0.60
C ALA A 201 -3.67 4.92 -0.19
N GLY A 202 -4.73 4.29 -0.70
CA GLY A 202 -5.02 2.88 -0.47
C GLY A 202 -6.05 2.65 0.64
N HIS A 203 -6.27 1.39 0.99
CA HIS A 203 -7.36 0.99 1.90
C HIS A 203 -7.19 1.60 3.30
N VAL A 204 -5.95 1.73 3.80
CA VAL A 204 -5.70 2.39 5.09
C VAL A 204 -6.07 3.88 5.01
N ALA A 205 -5.69 4.58 3.94
CA ALA A 205 -6.03 6.00 3.77
C ALA A 205 -7.55 6.21 3.72
N ASP A 206 -8.27 5.32 3.01
CA ASP A 206 -9.73 5.33 2.96
C ASP A 206 -10.35 5.05 4.33
N ALA A 207 -9.83 4.07 5.08
CA ALA A 207 -10.30 3.75 6.42
C ALA A 207 -10.07 4.91 7.40
N LEU A 208 -8.90 5.57 7.36
CA LEU A 208 -8.61 6.74 8.17
C LEU A 208 -9.56 7.90 7.82
N ARG A 209 -9.77 8.18 6.53
CA ARG A 209 -10.71 9.20 6.05
C ARG A 209 -12.14 8.95 6.53
N THR A 210 -12.58 7.69 6.52
CA THR A 210 -13.89 7.29 7.06
C THR A 210 -13.95 7.41 8.59
N ALA A 211 -12.84 7.22 9.30
CA ALA A 211 -12.78 7.37 10.75
C ALA A 211 -12.73 8.84 11.21
N THR A 212 -12.18 9.74 10.40
CA THR A 212 -11.96 11.16 10.76
C THR A 212 -13.20 11.85 11.35
N PRO A 213 -14.41 11.78 10.77
CA PRO A 213 -15.58 12.47 11.33
C PRO A 213 -15.94 11.99 12.74
N ALA A 214 -15.79 10.70 13.03
CA ALA A 214 -16.06 10.14 14.35
C ALA A 214 -15.01 10.55 15.39
N LEU A 215 -13.74 10.62 14.98
CA LEU A 215 -12.65 11.13 15.82
C LEU A 215 -12.87 12.62 16.16
N GLN A 216 -13.22 13.43 15.16
CA GLN A 216 -13.52 14.86 15.34
C GLN A 216 -14.72 15.10 16.25
N ALA A 217 -15.81 14.33 16.08
CA ALA A 217 -16.98 14.41 16.96
C ALA A 217 -16.66 14.03 18.42
N ALA A 218 -15.62 13.22 18.61
CA ALA A 218 -15.09 12.85 19.91
C ALA A 218 -13.92 13.74 20.38
N GLU A 219 -13.67 14.88 19.71
CA GLU A 219 -12.60 15.83 20.05
C GLU A 219 -11.21 15.17 20.10
N ILE A 220 -10.96 14.23 19.18
CA ILE A 220 -9.68 13.54 19.02
C ILE A 220 -9.07 13.92 17.67
N ASP A 221 -7.86 14.49 17.72
CA ASP A 221 -7.10 14.86 16.54
C ASP A 221 -6.35 13.64 15.97
N LEU A 222 -6.46 13.44 14.66
CA LEU A 222 -5.61 12.49 13.92
C LEU A 222 -4.45 13.24 13.26
N VAL A 223 -3.25 13.06 13.81
CA VAL A 223 -2.01 13.66 13.31
C VAL A 223 -1.24 12.65 12.48
N GLN A 224 -0.88 13.04 11.27
CA GLN A 224 -0.05 12.24 10.37
C GLN A 224 1.35 12.83 10.27
N ILE A 225 2.36 12.07 10.70
CA ILE A 225 3.76 12.48 10.68
C ILE A 225 4.45 11.96 9.41
N GLN A 226 5.23 12.83 8.78
CA GLN A 226 6.02 12.51 7.59
C GLN A 226 7.48 12.36 7.96
N ARG A 227 8.20 11.44 7.30
CA ARG A 227 9.63 11.30 7.50
C ARG A 227 10.36 12.43 6.77
N PRO A 228 11.50 12.91 7.27
CA PRO A 228 12.28 13.94 6.57
C PRO A 228 12.59 13.55 5.13
N TRP A 229 12.92 12.29 4.85
CA TRP A 229 13.19 11.88 3.47
C TRP A 229 11.95 11.92 2.57
N ASP A 230 10.73 11.71 3.10
CA ASP A 230 9.51 11.77 2.28
C ASP A 230 9.32 13.18 1.70
N THR A 231 9.58 14.22 2.50
CA THR A 231 9.44 15.61 2.05
C THR A 231 10.46 16.00 0.99
N HIS A 232 11.62 15.34 0.94
CA HIS A 232 12.66 15.59 -0.06
C HIS A 232 12.49 14.73 -1.32
N PHE A 233 12.13 13.46 -1.18
CA PHE A 233 12.02 12.54 -2.32
C PHE A 233 10.66 12.63 -3.02
N TRP A 234 9.54 12.77 -2.29
CA TRP A 234 8.19 12.77 -2.88
C TRP A 234 8.00 13.79 -4.00
N PRO A 235 8.43 15.07 -3.88
CA PRO A 235 8.25 16.06 -4.95
C PRO A 235 8.94 15.69 -6.26
N ASN A 236 9.91 14.77 -6.24
CA ASN A 236 10.66 14.32 -7.40
C ASN A 236 10.04 13.07 -8.06
N ALA A 237 9.10 12.38 -7.39
CA ALA A 237 8.44 11.16 -7.86
C ALA A 237 7.31 11.44 -8.88
N LYS A 238 7.59 12.23 -9.92
CA LYS A 238 6.59 12.68 -10.92
C LYS A 238 6.43 11.75 -12.14
N LYS A 239 7.39 10.86 -12.36
CA LYS A 239 7.51 9.99 -13.55
C LYS A 239 7.97 8.59 -13.13
N GLY A 240 8.44 7.80 -14.09
CA GLY A 240 9.00 6.46 -13.82
C GLY A 240 10.33 6.51 -13.05
N PHE A 241 10.71 5.34 -12.54
CA PHE A 241 11.88 5.14 -11.66
C PHE A 241 13.19 5.75 -12.20
N PHE A 242 13.48 5.64 -13.50
CA PHE A 242 14.74 6.16 -14.05
C PHE A 242 14.87 7.69 -13.94
N ALA A 243 13.81 8.43 -14.27
CA ALA A 243 13.78 9.88 -14.11
C ALA A 243 13.87 10.30 -12.64
N PHE A 244 13.26 9.52 -11.74
CA PHE A 244 13.39 9.73 -10.29
C PHE A 244 14.81 9.43 -9.80
N LYS A 245 15.42 8.33 -10.28
CA LYS A 245 16.77 7.90 -9.92
C LYS A 245 17.83 8.95 -10.20
N GLU A 246 17.70 9.69 -11.30
CA GLU A 246 18.59 10.80 -11.65
C GLU A 246 18.59 11.93 -10.60
N GLN A 247 17.51 12.08 -9.83
CA GLN A 247 17.41 13.09 -8.76
C GLN A 247 18.04 12.63 -7.44
N ILE A 248 18.21 11.32 -7.22
CA ILE A 248 18.66 10.77 -5.94
C ILE A 248 20.02 11.33 -5.47
N PRO A 249 21.07 11.41 -6.32
CA PRO A 249 22.37 11.94 -5.89
C PRO A 249 22.29 13.41 -5.43
N ARG A 250 21.49 14.23 -6.13
CA ARG A 250 21.26 15.63 -5.77
C ARG A 250 20.60 15.72 -4.39
N ILE A 251 19.51 14.96 -4.20
CA ILE A 251 18.74 14.94 -2.96
C ILE A 251 19.65 14.51 -1.79
N LEU A 252 20.36 13.38 -1.90
CA LEU A 252 21.26 12.91 -0.83
C LEU A 252 22.40 13.89 -0.50
N GLY A 253 22.81 14.72 -1.46
CA GLY A 253 23.81 15.77 -1.25
C GLY A 253 23.31 16.95 -0.40
N GLU A 254 21.99 17.15 -0.29
CA GLU A 254 21.36 18.29 0.38
C GLU A 254 21.31 18.16 1.92
N ARG A 255 21.73 17.01 2.50
CA ARG A 255 21.73 16.67 3.95
C ARG A 255 20.42 17.02 4.67
N PHE A 256 19.59 16.01 4.90
CA PHE A 256 18.34 16.08 5.67
C PHE A 256 18.36 15.16 6.88
#